data_AF-A0A6N2T6H7-F1
#
_entry.id   AF-A0A6N2T6H7-F1
#
_cell.length_a   1.000
_cell.length_b   1.000
_cell.length_c   1.000
_cell.angle_alpha   90.00
_cell.angle_beta   90.00
_cell.angle_gamma   90.00
#
_symmetry.space_group_name_H-M   'P 1'
#
loop_
_entity.id
_entity.type
_entity.pdbx_description
1 polymer ?
#
loop_
_entity_poly.entity_id
_entity_poly.type
_entity_poly.pdbx_seq_one_letter_code
_entity_poly.pdbx_strand_id
1 'polypeptide(L)'
;MSIEAKEEFRPKIVAFCCNWCSYAGADLAGSSRLTYPADVKIIRVPCSCRVNPMFILRAFEKGADGVIMCGCHPGDCHYSTGNYYARRRMALLFSMLDYIGVEHGRTRVEWVSAAEGVKFSTTMNEFVEKIHSLGKNVRLEDLRCRK
;
A
#
# COMPACT_ATOMS: atom_id res chain seq x y z
N MET A 1 2.76 40.61 -6.01
CA MET A 1 2.05 39.47 -6.62
C MET A 1 2.78 38.21 -6.20
N SER A 2 2.34 37.61 -5.09
CA SER A 2 2.88 36.36 -4.56
C SER A 2 2.53 35.26 -5.56
N ILE A 3 3.54 34.67 -6.19
CA ILE A 3 3.35 33.44 -6.96
C ILE A 3 3.05 32.37 -5.91
N GLU A 4 1.76 32.06 -5.73
CA GLU A 4 1.34 30.87 -4.99
C GLU A 4 1.96 29.68 -5.72
N ALA A 5 3.04 29.13 -5.16
CA ALA A 5 3.58 27.85 -5.61
C ALA A 5 2.45 26.83 -5.43
N LYS A 6 1.84 26.39 -6.53
CA LYS A 6 1.00 25.20 -6.53
C LYS A 6 1.88 24.07 -6.00
N GLU A 7 1.70 23.68 -4.74
CA GLU A 7 2.33 22.48 -4.23
C GLU A 7 1.88 21.32 -5.12
N GLU A 8 2.83 20.77 -5.86
CA GLU A 8 2.58 19.63 -6.72
C GLU A 8 2.14 18.45 -5.83
N PHE A 9 0.97 17.88 -6.11
CA PHE A 9 0.38 16.85 -5.28
C PHE A 9 1.27 15.60 -5.29
N ARG A 10 1.85 15.28 -4.13
CA ARG A 10 2.62 14.04 -3.93
C ARG A 10 1.80 13.05 -3.12
N PRO A 11 1.40 11.90 -3.71
CA PRO A 11 0.50 10.96 -3.06
C PRO A 11 1.20 10.25 -1.91
N LYS A 12 0.62 10.28 -0.71
CA LYS A 12 1.14 9.56 0.45
C LYS A 12 0.69 8.11 0.42
N ILE A 13 1.62 7.19 0.17
CA ILE A 13 1.31 5.77 0.05
C ILE A 13 1.89 4.98 1.22
N VAL A 14 1.07 4.10 1.81
CA VAL A 14 1.50 3.16 2.84
C VAL A 14 1.49 1.75 2.29
N ALA A 15 2.63 1.07 2.33
CA ALA A 15 2.78 -0.30 1.86
C ALA A 15 3.02 -1.25 3.04
N PHE A 16 2.12 -2.19 3.29
CA PHE A 16 2.35 -3.25 4.28
C PHE A 16 3.00 -4.45 3.59
N CYS A 17 4.26 -4.75 3.92
CA CYS A 17 5.02 -5.82 3.29
C CYS A 17 5.31 -6.95 4.27
N CYS A 18 5.03 -8.20 3.87
CA CYS A 18 5.44 -9.35 4.66
C CYS A 18 6.97 -9.50 4.67
N ASN A 19 7.53 -9.87 5.83
CA ASN A 19 8.97 -9.97 6.05
C ASN A 19 9.65 -10.95 5.10
N TRP A 20 9.00 -12.09 4.83
CA TRP A 20 9.62 -13.22 4.15
C TRP A 20 9.68 -13.11 2.63
N CYS A 21 8.69 -12.45 2.01
CA CYS A 21 8.58 -12.38 0.55
C CYS A 21 8.64 -10.94 0.08
N SER A 22 7.59 -10.15 0.33
CA SER A 22 7.45 -8.83 -0.29
C SER A 22 8.45 -7.80 0.23
N TYR A 23 8.84 -7.88 1.51
CA TYR A 23 9.90 -7.02 2.05
C TYR A 23 11.26 -7.39 1.43
N ALA A 24 11.57 -8.68 1.31
CA ALA A 24 12.76 -9.15 0.60
C ALA A 24 12.73 -8.77 -0.90
N GLY A 25 11.56 -8.77 -1.54
CA GLY A 25 11.38 -8.28 -2.91
C GLY A 25 11.64 -6.77 -3.03
N ALA A 26 11.28 -5.99 -2.00
CA ALA A 26 11.63 -4.57 -1.92
C ALA A 26 13.15 -4.36 -1.73
N ASP A 27 13.79 -5.17 -0.88
CA ASP A 27 15.25 -5.16 -0.70
C ASP A 27 15.96 -5.54 -2.01
N LEU A 28 15.46 -6.54 -2.73
CA LEU A 28 15.95 -6.93 -4.04
C LEU A 28 15.81 -5.78 -5.04
N ALA A 29 14.65 -5.12 -5.09
CA ALA A 29 14.44 -3.95 -5.95
C ALA A 29 15.48 -2.83 -5.66
N GLY A 30 15.76 -2.57 -4.38
CA GLY A 30 16.81 -1.62 -3.97
C GLY A 30 18.21 -2.07 -4.41
N SER A 31 18.57 -3.33 -4.16
CA SER A 31 19.89 -3.87 -4.54
C SER A 31 20.11 -3.91 -6.06
N SER A 32 19.04 -4.15 -6.82
CA SER A 32 19.02 -4.12 -8.29
C SER A 32 18.89 -2.70 -8.86
N ARG A 33 18.87 -1.66 -8.02
CA ARG A 33 18.75 -0.24 -8.40
C ARG A 33 17.51 0.05 -9.24
N LEU A 34 16.42 -0.69 -8.99
CA LEU A 34 15.14 -0.44 -9.61
C LEU A 34 14.47 0.74 -8.92
N THR A 35 14.05 1.73 -9.70
CA THR A 35 13.46 2.96 -9.18
C THR A 35 11.96 2.82 -9.03
N TYR A 36 11.46 3.20 -7.87
CA TYR A 36 10.05 3.49 -7.61
C TYR A 36 9.94 4.77 -6.77
N PRO A 37 8.80 5.48 -6.79
CA PRO A 37 8.62 6.75 -6.11
C PRO A 37 8.90 6.66 -4.61
N ALA A 38 9.65 7.65 -4.09
CA ALA A 38 10.02 7.75 -2.67
C ALA A 38 8.82 8.02 -1.74
N ASP A 39 7.65 8.31 -2.30
CA ASP A 39 6.43 8.57 -1.54
C ASP A 39 5.79 7.30 -0.95
N VAL A 40 6.29 6.11 -1.34
CA VAL A 40 5.88 4.82 -0.79
C VAL A 40 6.60 4.54 0.53
N LYS A 41 5.84 4.47 1.63
CA LYS A 41 6.36 4.15 2.96
C LYS A 41 6.05 2.71 3.32
N ILE A 42 7.09 1.88 3.40
CA ILE A 42 6.96 0.46 3.71
C ILE A 42 6.89 0.25 5.23
N ILE A 43 5.86 -0.46 5.68
CA ILE A 43 5.71 -0.99 7.03
C ILE A 43 5.93 -2.50 6.98
N ARG A 44 7.03 -2.95 7.60
CA ARG A 44 7.37 -4.37 7.70
C ARG A 44 6.46 -5.08 8.70
N VAL A 45 5.84 -6.17 8.28
CA VAL A 45 5.06 -7.07 9.15
C VAL A 45 5.56 -8.51 9.00
N PRO A 46 5.48 -9.37 10.02
CA PRO A 46 5.95 -10.76 9.90
C PRO A 46 5.20 -11.52 8.79
N CYS A 47 3.90 -11.29 8.64
CA CYS A 47 3.05 -11.91 7.62
C CYS A 47 1.98 -10.92 7.17
N SER A 48 1.47 -11.04 5.94
CA SER A 48 0.30 -10.27 5.49
C SER A 48 -0.94 -10.51 6.36
N CYS A 49 -1.09 -11.68 6.98
CA CYS A 49 -2.16 -11.97 7.94
C CYS A 49 -2.15 -11.04 9.16
N ARG A 50 -0.96 -10.50 9.52
CA ARG A 50 -0.81 -9.59 10.65
C ARG A 50 -1.47 -8.24 10.38
N VAL A 51 -1.71 -7.89 9.13
CA VAL A 51 -2.39 -6.65 8.74
C VAL A 51 -3.85 -6.73 9.20
N ASN A 52 -4.13 -6.02 10.28
CA ASN A 52 -5.49 -5.81 10.78
C ASN A 52 -6.15 -4.70 9.93
N PRO A 53 -7.42 -4.84 9.53
CA PRO A 53 -8.19 -3.81 8.83
C PRO A 53 -8.11 -2.43 9.50
N MET A 54 -8.04 -2.39 10.83
CA MET A 54 -7.88 -1.15 11.59
C MET A 54 -6.57 -0.41 11.25
N PHE A 55 -5.51 -1.10 10.82
CA PHE A 55 -4.28 -0.45 10.38
C PHE A 55 -4.46 0.28 9.05
N ILE A 56 -5.29 -0.25 8.15
CA ILE A 56 -5.58 0.38 6.86
C ILE A 56 -6.48 1.60 7.09
N LEU A 57 -7.51 1.46 7.91
CA LEU A 57 -8.35 2.61 8.32
C LEU A 57 -7.50 3.69 8.99
N ARG A 58 -6.61 3.31 9.92
CA ARG A 58 -5.72 4.25 10.60
C ARG A 58 -4.74 4.94 9.65
N ALA A 59 -4.33 4.27 8.57
CA ALA A 59 -3.50 4.88 7.54
C ALA A 59 -4.28 5.99 6.81
N PHE A 60 -5.52 5.73 6.42
CA PHE A 60 -6.40 6.75 5.83
C PHE A 60 -6.71 7.89 6.79
N GLU A 61 -6.98 7.60 8.07
CA GLU A 61 -7.17 8.62 9.12
C GLU A 61 -5.96 9.54 9.28
N LYS A 62 -4.75 9.03 9.05
CA LYS A 62 -3.51 9.82 9.08
C LYS A 62 -3.20 10.55 7.76
N GLY A 63 -4.13 10.54 6.81
CA GLY A 63 -4.01 11.23 5.53
C GLY A 63 -3.20 10.46 4.49
N ALA A 64 -3.27 9.12 4.48
CA ALA A 64 -2.80 8.33 3.35
C ALA A 64 -3.74 8.50 2.14
N ASP A 65 -3.16 8.65 0.96
CA ASP A 65 -3.90 8.74 -0.31
C ASP A 65 -4.12 7.35 -0.94
N GLY A 66 -3.26 6.39 -0.59
CA GLY A 66 -3.39 4.99 -1.00
C GLY A 66 -2.70 4.02 -0.02
N VAL A 67 -3.25 2.82 0.07
CA VAL A 67 -2.73 1.75 0.92
C VAL A 67 -2.60 0.45 0.12
N ILE A 68 -1.41 -0.12 0.08
CA ILE A 68 -1.15 -1.40 -0.59
C ILE A 68 -0.70 -2.44 0.43
N MET A 69 -1.19 -3.67 0.31
CA MET A 69 -0.74 -4.81 1.11
C MET A 69 -0.05 -5.82 0.20
N CYS A 70 1.22 -6.08 0.46
CA CYS A 70 2.03 -7.05 -0.27
C CYS A 70 2.31 -8.29 0.60
N GLY A 71 2.04 -9.47 0.05
CA GLY A 71 2.32 -10.75 0.71
C GLY A 71 3.00 -11.77 -0.20
N CYS A 72 3.33 -12.93 0.38
CA CYS A 72 3.77 -14.11 -0.39
C CYS A 72 2.64 -14.62 -1.29
N HIS A 73 3.00 -15.24 -2.42
CA HIS A 73 2.06 -15.92 -3.31
C HIS A 73 1.17 -16.92 -2.55
N PRO A 74 -0.13 -17.04 -2.91
CA PRO A 74 -1.00 -18.08 -2.35
C PRO A 74 -0.37 -19.47 -2.54
N GLY A 75 -0.09 -20.16 -1.44
CA GLY A 75 0.63 -21.45 -1.43
C GLY A 75 2.04 -21.34 -0.82
N ASP A 76 2.70 -20.20 -0.99
CA ASP A 76 4.09 -19.97 -0.56
C ASP A 76 4.20 -19.17 0.74
N CYS A 77 3.14 -19.16 1.55
CA CYS A 77 3.18 -18.45 2.80
C CYS A 77 4.15 -19.15 3.75
N HIS A 78 5.11 -18.39 4.31
CA HIS A 78 6.01 -18.91 5.34
C HIS A 78 5.26 -19.49 6.55
N TYR A 79 4.08 -18.94 6.86
CA TYR A 79 3.18 -19.42 7.92
C TYR A 79 2.03 -20.28 7.36
N SER A 80 2.28 -20.97 6.25
CA SER A 80 1.38 -21.88 5.52
C SER A 80 0.13 -21.24 4.92
N THR A 81 -0.76 -20.67 5.75
CA THR A 81 -2.09 -20.22 5.30
C THR A 81 -2.39 -18.75 5.57
N GLY A 82 -1.45 -18.01 6.17
CA GLY A 82 -1.67 -16.62 6.60
C GLY A 82 -2.16 -15.69 5.50
N ASN A 83 -1.60 -15.79 4.30
CA ASN A 83 -2.01 -14.96 3.16
C ASN A 83 -3.45 -15.22 2.68
N TYR A 84 -3.97 -16.43 2.81
CA TYR A 84 -5.38 -16.73 2.47
C TYR A 84 -6.37 -16.04 3.41
N TYR A 85 -6.03 -15.92 4.70
CA TYR A 85 -6.83 -15.14 5.65
C TYR A 85 -6.76 -13.65 5.32
N ALA A 86 -5.56 -13.14 5.02
CA ALA A 86 -5.38 -11.75 4.60
C ALA A 86 -6.21 -11.44 3.34
N ARG A 87 -6.17 -12.30 2.32
CA ARG A 87 -6.93 -12.14 1.07
C ARG A 87 -8.43 -11.98 1.32
N ARG A 88 -9.03 -12.87 2.11
CA ARG A 88 -10.47 -12.82 2.44
C ARG A 88 -10.81 -11.55 3.23
N ARG A 89 -9.98 -11.20 4.21
CA ARG A 89 -10.19 -10.04 5.07
C ARG A 89 -10.09 -8.71 4.30
N MET A 90 -9.10 -8.59 3.42
CA MET A 90 -8.93 -7.38 2.60
C MET A 90 -10.01 -7.26 1.54
N ALA A 91 -10.47 -8.37 0.94
CA ALA A 91 -11.60 -8.33 0.02
C ALA A 91 -12.85 -7.70 0.67
N LEU A 92 -13.21 -8.13 1.88
CA LEU A 92 -14.35 -7.56 2.61
C LEU A 92 -14.12 -6.09 2.99
N LEU A 93 -12.94 -5.75 3.48
CA LEU A 93 -12.62 -4.36 3.84
C LEU A 93 -12.69 -3.44 2.62
N PHE A 94 -12.12 -3.83 1.48
CA PHE A 94 -12.04 -2.97 0.30
C PHE A 94 -13.44 -2.76 -0.30
N SER A 95 -14.28 -3.80 -0.35
CA SER A 95 -15.69 -3.62 -0.73
C SER A 95 -16.45 -2.70 0.23
N MET A 96 -16.16 -2.75 1.53
CA MET A 96 -16.75 -1.82 2.51
C MET A 96 -16.24 -0.38 2.29
N LEU A 97 -14.94 -0.19 2.02
CA LEU A 97 -14.34 1.12 1.75
C LEU A 97 -14.97 1.78 0.51
N ASP A 98 -15.15 1.01 -0.56
CA ASP A 98 -15.85 1.45 -1.76
C ASP A 98 -17.29 1.90 -1.43
N TYR A 99 -18.02 1.12 -0.61
CA TYR A 99 -19.39 1.43 -0.21
C TYR A 99 -19.51 2.73 0.61
N ILE A 100 -18.54 3.01 1.51
CA ILE A 100 -18.55 4.24 2.33
C ILE A 100 -17.93 5.46 1.61
N GLY A 101 -17.55 5.29 0.34
CA GLY A 101 -17.13 6.37 -0.55
C GLY A 101 -15.63 6.67 -0.58
N VAL A 102 -14.78 5.73 -0.15
CA VAL A 102 -13.35 5.77 -0.50
C VAL A 102 -13.21 5.24 -1.92
N GLU A 103 -12.53 5.99 -2.80
CA GLU A 103 -12.52 5.67 -4.23
C GLU A 103 -11.84 4.32 -4.51
N HIS A 104 -12.47 3.55 -5.38
CA HIS A 104 -11.97 2.27 -5.83
C HIS A 104 -10.57 2.42 -6.46
N GLY A 105 -9.63 1.60 -6.02
CA GLY A 105 -8.22 1.67 -6.43
C GLY A 105 -7.30 2.43 -5.46
N ARG A 106 -7.83 3.09 -4.41
CA ARG A 106 -7.00 3.57 -3.29
C ARG A 106 -6.43 2.46 -2.43
N THR A 107 -6.97 1.25 -2.57
CA THR A 107 -6.47 0.05 -1.89
C THR A 107 -6.13 -1.06 -2.88
N ARG A 108 -5.00 -1.75 -2.68
CA ARG A 108 -4.58 -2.89 -3.51
C ARG A 108 -3.99 -4.01 -2.65
N VAL A 109 -4.26 -5.26 -3.01
CA VAL A 109 -3.49 -6.42 -2.53
C VAL A 109 -2.62 -6.91 -3.66
N GLU A 110 -1.34 -7.14 -3.40
CA GLU A 110 -0.41 -7.70 -4.36
C GLU A 110 0.36 -8.88 -3.76
N TRP A 111 0.71 -9.85 -4.60
CA TRP A 111 1.50 -11.00 -4.18
C TRP A 111 2.87 -10.95 -4.85
N VAL A 112 3.90 -10.76 -4.04
CA VAL A 112 5.29 -10.56 -4.50
C VAL A 112 6.21 -11.48 -3.71
N SER A 113 6.92 -12.34 -4.42
CA SER A 113 7.94 -13.25 -3.90
C SER A 113 9.24 -12.49 -3.56
N ALA A 114 10.15 -13.15 -2.84
CA ALA A 114 11.45 -12.57 -2.52
C ALA A 114 12.34 -12.32 -3.76
N ALA A 115 12.15 -13.10 -4.82
CA ALA A 115 12.93 -12.98 -6.06
C ALA A 115 12.31 -12.00 -7.08
N GLU A 116 11.14 -11.45 -6.78
CA GLU A 116 10.34 -10.64 -7.69
C GLU A 116 10.60 -9.12 -7.51
N GLY A 117 11.86 -8.70 -7.49
CA GLY A 117 12.22 -7.28 -7.32
C GLY A 117 11.72 -6.38 -8.46
N VAL A 118 11.77 -6.88 -9.70
CA VAL A 118 11.20 -6.18 -10.88
C VAL A 118 9.70 -5.96 -10.70
N LYS A 119 8.97 -7.02 -10.33
CA LYS A 119 7.53 -6.94 -10.10
C LYS A 119 7.18 -5.98 -8.97
N PHE A 120 7.95 -5.97 -7.88
CA PHE A 120 7.77 -5.04 -6.77
C PHE A 120 7.85 -3.60 -7.27
N SER A 121 8.93 -3.26 -7.98
CA SER A 121 9.14 -1.92 -8.53
C SER A 121 8.01 -1.51 -9.48
N THR A 122 7.65 -2.38 -10.44
CA THR A 122 6.56 -2.11 -11.38
C THR A 122 5.24 -1.88 -10.67
N THR A 123 4.89 -2.73 -9.69
CA THR A 123 3.64 -2.60 -8.93
C THR A 123 3.60 -1.26 -8.18
N MET A 124 4.71 -0.85 -7.56
CA MET A 124 4.76 0.42 -6.83
C MET A 124 4.63 1.62 -7.77
N ASN A 125 5.28 1.61 -8.93
CA ASN A 125 5.11 2.64 -9.95
C ASN A 125 3.66 2.74 -10.44
N GLU A 126 3.06 1.62 -10.87
CA GLU A 126 1.66 1.57 -11.31
C GLU A 126 0.70 2.08 -10.22
N PHE A 127 0.94 1.68 -8.97
CA PHE A 127 0.09 2.08 -7.87
C PHE A 127 0.21 3.58 -7.60
N VAL A 128 1.42 4.13 -7.60
CA VAL A 128 1.64 5.58 -7.44
C VAL A 128 0.95 6.35 -8.55
N GLU A 129 1.11 5.95 -9.81
CA GLU A 129 0.42 6.57 -10.95
C GLU A 129 -1.10 6.53 -10.79
N LYS A 130 -1.64 5.38 -10.35
CA LYS A 130 -3.07 5.24 -10.08
C LYS A 130 -3.54 6.21 -9.00
N ILE A 131 -2.84 6.31 -7.87
CA ILE A 131 -3.22 7.23 -6.79
C ILE A 131 -3.06 8.69 -7.22
N HIS A 132 -2.02 9.01 -7.98
CA HIS A 132 -1.82 10.34 -8.54
C HIS A 132 -3.00 10.75 -9.44
N SER A 133 -3.49 9.83 -10.29
CA SER A 133 -4.67 10.08 -11.14
C SER A 133 -5.98 10.27 -10.36
N LEU A 134 -6.09 9.65 -9.18
CA LEU A 134 -7.23 9.80 -8.27
C LEU A 134 -7.15 11.09 -7.44
N GLY A 135 -5.98 11.73 -7.37
CA GLY A 135 -5.76 12.92 -6.57
C GLY A 135 -5.80 12.67 -5.05
N LYS A 136 -5.78 13.77 -4.30
CA LYS A 136 -5.74 13.76 -2.83
C LYS A 136 -6.99 13.09 -2.25
N ASN A 137 -6.79 12.18 -1.31
CA ASN A 137 -7.89 11.59 -0.57
C ASN A 137 -8.50 12.63 0.38
N VAL A 138 -9.82 12.84 0.27
CA VAL A 138 -10.59 13.76 1.11
C VAL A 138 -11.48 13.03 2.13
N ARG A 139 -11.45 11.69 2.14
CA ARG A 139 -12.29 10.83 2.97
C ARG A 139 -11.50 10.17 4.08
N LEU A 140 -12.17 9.97 5.22
CA LEU A 140 -11.67 9.31 6.43
C LEU A 140 -10.49 9.99 7.13
N GLU A 141 -9.94 11.10 6.61
CA GLU A 141 -8.87 11.85 7.28
C GLU A 141 -9.35 12.41 8.63
N ASP A 142 -8.63 12.10 9.71
CA ASP A 142 -8.90 12.61 11.04
C ASP A 142 -8.37 14.05 11.13
N LEU A 143 -9.26 15.00 11.40
CA LEU A 143 -8.93 16.43 11.53
C LEU A 143 -7.83 16.69 12.59
N ARG A 144 -7.73 15.83 13.61
CA ARG A 144 -6.69 15.94 14.66
C ARG A 144 -5.31 15.50 14.19
N CYS A 145 -5.24 14.76 13.07
CA CYS A 145 -3.98 14.30 12.48
C CYS A 145 -3.42 15.29 11.45
N ARG A 146 -4.19 16.33 11.07
CA ARG A 146 -3.69 17.43 10.24
C ARG A 146 -2.66 18.24 11.03
N LYS A 147 -1.45 18.34 10.50
CA LYS A 147 -0.39 19.22 11.01
C LYS A 147 -0.42 20.54 10.25
#